data_AF-X1PS76-F1
#
_entry.id   AF-X1PS76-F1
#
_cell.length_a   1.000
_cell.length_b   1.000
_cell.length_c   1.000
_cell.angle_alpha   90.00
_cell.angle_beta   90.00
_cell.angle_gamma   90.00
#
_symmetry.space_group_name_H-M   'P 1'
#
loop_
_entity.id
_entity.type
_entity.pdbx_description
1 polymer ?
#
loop_
_entity_poly.entity_id
_entity_poly.type
_entity_poly.pdbx_seq_one_letter_code
_entity_poly.pdbx_strand_id
1 'polypeptide(L)' 'MPCPECGALKPEELGYDADNVARLKCKKCGTCYRSDYTKKGEK' A
#
# COMPACT_ATOMS: atom_id res chain seq x y z
N MET A 1 3.86 2.99 -4.60
CA MET A 1 2.90 4.09 -4.38
C MET A 1 3.43 4.99 -3.28
N PRO A 2 3.46 6.32 -3.44
CA PRO A 2 3.76 7.23 -2.34
C PRO A 2 2.62 7.20 -1.31
N CYS A 3 2.96 7.38 -0.03
CA CYS A 3 1.97 7.53 1.02
C CYS A 3 1.10 8.77 0.77
N PRO A 4 -0.24 8.66 0.80
CA PRO A 4 -1.13 9.80 0.53
C PRO A 4 -0.99 10.92 1.58
N GLU A 5 -0.61 10.58 2.81
CA GLU A 5 -0.49 11.56 3.90
C GLU A 5 0.81 12.37 3.86
N CYS A 6 1.94 11.72 3.55
CA CYS A 6 3.26 12.34 3.70
C CYS A 6 4.13 12.29 2.44
N GLY A 7 3.62 11.72 1.36
CA GLY A 7 4.33 11.55 0.08
C GLY A 7 5.49 10.55 0.10
N ALA A 8 5.74 9.84 1.20
CA ALA A 8 6.88 8.95 1.31
C ALA A 8 6.76 7.71 0.40
N LEU A 9 7.82 7.39 -0.34
CA LEU A 9 7.89 6.27 -1.29
C LEU A 9 8.33 4.93 -0.67
N LYS A 10 8.54 4.87 0.66
CA LYS A 10 8.98 3.66 1.38
C LYS A 10 7.89 3.13 2.32
N PRO A 11 6.78 2.59 1.80
CA PRO A 11 5.84 1.82 2.62
C PRO A 11 6.40 0.43 2.98
N GLU A 12 5.86 -0.14 4.04
CA GLU A 12 6.03 -1.53 4.46
C GLU A 12 4.74 -2.30 4.12
N GLU A 13 4.86 -3.43 3.43
CA GLU A 13 3.71 -4.29 3.15
C GLU A 13 3.34 -5.08 4.40
N LEU A 14 2.10 -4.90 4.86
CA LEU A 14 1.59 -5.60 6.04
C LEU A 14 0.89 -6.92 5.69
N GLY A 15 0.46 -7.07 4.44
CA GLY A 15 -0.30 -8.21 3.96
C GLY A 15 -1.39 -7.80 2.99
N TYR A 16 -2.32 -8.71 2.74
CA TYR A 16 -3.40 -8.54 1.77
C TYR A 16 -4.75 -8.62 2.48
N ASP A 17 -5.66 -7.71 2.14
CA ASP A 17 -7.06 -7.76 2.58
C ASP A 17 -7.82 -8.88 1.82
N ALA A 18 -9.04 -9.22 2.28
CA ALA A 18 -9.87 -10.28 1.68
C ALA A 18 -10.18 -10.08 0.18
N ASP A 19 -10.04 -8.85 -0.32
CA ASP A 19 -10.21 -8.46 -1.73
C ASP A 19 -8.89 -8.55 -2.54
N ASN A 20 -7.84 -9.18 -1.99
CA ASN A 20 -6.47 -9.22 -2.54
C ASN A 20 -5.82 -7.83 -2.69
N VAL A 21 -6.29 -6.85 -1.93
CA VAL A 21 -5.72 -5.49 -1.91
C VAL A 21 -4.54 -5.46 -0.93
N ALA A 22 -3.36 -5.05 -1.41
CA ALA A 22 -2.18 -4.93 -0.56
C ALA A 22 -2.33 -3.78 0.45
N ARG A 23 -2.19 -4.09 1.73
CA ARG A 23 -2.25 -3.12 2.82
C ARG A 23 -0.85 -2.63 3.16
N LEU A 24 -0.63 -1.33 3.01
CA LEU A 24 0.68 -0.70 3.17
C LEU A 24 0.70 0.18 4.41
N LYS A 25 1.79 0.13 5.17
CA LYS A 25 2.07 1.03 6.28
C LYS A 25 3.22 1.95 5.92
N CYS A 26 3.00 3.26 5.99
CA CYS A 26 4.08 4.21 5.79
C CYS A 26 5.06 4.15 6.97
N LYS A 27 6.35 3.89 6.72
CA LYS A 27 7.37 3.94 7.78
C LYS A 27 7.61 5.33 8.34
N LYS A 28 7.28 6.39 7.58
CA LYS A 28 7.55 7.78 7.96
C LYS A 28 6.48 8.35 8.89
N CYS A 29 5.22 8.25 8.51
CA CYS A 29 4.10 8.79 9.30
C CYS A 29 3.31 7.71 10.07
N GLY A 30 3.59 6.42 9.83
CA GLY A 30 2.87 5.32 10.46
C GLY A 30 1.49 5.04 9.86
N THR A 31 1.01 5.87 8.93
CA THR A 31 -0.31 5.72 8.30
C THR A 31 -0.41 4.40 7.54
N CYS A 32 -1.45 3.63 7.84
CA CYS A 32 -1.85 2.47 7.06
C CYS A 32 -2.82 2.90 5.96
N TYR A 33 -2.51 2.59 4.71
CA TYR A 33 -3.36 2.87 3.56
C TYR A 33 -3.38 1.66 2.63
N ARG A 34 -4.43 1.57 1.80
CA ARG A 34 -4.55 0.52 0.80
C ARG A 34 -3.76 0.91 -0.43
N SER A 35 -2.94 -0.01 -0.93
CA SER A 35 -2.34 0.12 -2.23
C SER A 35 -3.38 -0.29 -3.26
N ASP A 36 -3.79 0.63 -4.11
CA ASP A 36 -4.61 0.29 -5.28
C ASP A 36 -3.78 -0.40 -6.38
N TYR A 37 -2.66 -1.04 -6.02
CA TYR A 37 -2.08 -2.08 -6.85
C TYR A 37 -3.04 -3.27 -6.85
N THR A 38 -4.17 -3.13 -7.52
CA THR A 38 -4.68 -4.24 -8.31
C THR A 38 -3.49 -4.68 -9.15
N LYS A 39 -2.98 -5.90 -8.95
CA LYS A 39 -2.20 -6.54 -10.00
C LYS A 39 -3.12 -6.47 -11.22
N LYS A 40 -2.93 -5.49 -12.10
CA LYS A 40 -3.52 -5.51 -13.43
C LYS A 40 -3.09 -6.87 -13.96
N GLY A 41 -4.09 -7.72 -14.13
CA GLY A 41 -3.90 -9.13 -14.40
C GLY A 41 -2.82 -9.33 -15.44
N GLU A 42 -2.07 -10.39 -15.20
CA GLU A 42 -1.54 -11.26 -16.25
C GLU A 42 -2.28 -11.02 -17.58
N LYS A 43 -1.54 -10.60 -18.59
CA LYS A 43 -1.85 -10.93 -19.97
C LYS A 43 -0.74 -11.84 -20.47
#